data_AF-A0AAP0K319-F1
#
_entry.id   AF-A0AAP0K319-F1
#
_cell.length_a   1.000
_cell.length_b   1.000
_cell.length_c   1.000
_cell.angle_alpha   90.00
_cell.angle_beta   90.00
_cell.angle_gamma   90.00
#
_symmetry.space_group_name_H-M   'P 1'
#
loop_
_entity.id
_entity.type
_entity.pdbx_description
1 polymer ?
#
loop_
_entity_poly.entity_id
_entity_poly.type
_entity_poly.pdbx_seq_one_letter_code
_entity_poly.pdbx_strand_id
1 'polypeptide(L)'
;MAATSQQPPCPPHPPLTLPNFHHPRLRHRLLVCVSFDVAHQLGIDAYFYFTSDAACLGLLLYFPTLHSTTTKSFREIDNDTLDVPELPPIPAKDMPNPVLDCSTRLMKGSCMEMAKSKGIIVNTFESLVRHAIKAMREGLYVNSPPPIHCVGPLIASSDNNEGREEEKQCMAC
;
A
#
# COMPACT_ATOMS: atom_id res chain seq x y z
N MET A 1 -14.17 4.79 -50.77
CA MET A 1 -14.91 3.81 -49.96
C MET A 1 -14.07 3.51 -48.73
N ALA A 2 -14.38 4.13 -47.59
CA ALA A 2 -13.71 3.87 -46.31
C ALA A 2 -14.65 3.01 -45.47
N ALA A 3 -14.19 1.84 -45.03
CA ALA A 3 -14.96 0.94 -44.18
C ALA A 3 -14.77 1.35 -42.72
N THR A 4 -15.83 1.87 -42.10
CA THR A 4 -15.91 2.12 -40.67
C THR A 4 -16.08 0.79 -39.94
N SER A 5 -15.06 0.34 -39.20
CA SER A 5 -15.17 -0.81 -38.30
C SER A 5 -15.86 -0.36 -37.01
N GLN A 6 -17.12 -0.74 -36.82
CA GLN A 6 -17.84 -0.55 -35.56
C GLN A 6 -17.52 -1.73 -34.63
N GLN A 7 -16.95 -1.42 -33.47
CA GLN A 7 -16.68 -2.39 -32.41
C GLN A 7 -17.97 -2.64 -31.61
N PRO A 8 -18.33 -3.90 -31.29
CA PRO A 8 -19.59 -4.19 -30.60
C PRO A 8 -19.58 -3.66 -29.15
N PRO A 9 -20.76 -3.25 -28.62
CA PRO A 9 -20.86 -2.70 -27.27
C PRO A 9 -20.53 -3.74 -26.20
N CYS A 10 -19.75 -3.33 -25.20
CA CYS A 10 -19.41 -4.18 -24.05
C CYS A 10 -20.66 -4.60 -23.27
N PRO A 11 -20.73 -5.85 -22.78
CA PRO A 11 -21.85 -6.34 -21.97
C PRO A 11 -21.92 -5.60 -20.62
N PRO A 12 -23.13 -5.44 -20.05
CA PRO A 12 -23.31 -4.76 -18.77
C PRO A 12 -22.63 -5.54 -17.63
N HIS A 13 -21.87 -4.81 -16.81
CA HIS A 13 -21.19 -5.38 -15.65
C HIS A 13 -22.21 -5.78 -14.56
N PRO A 14 -22.02 -6.94 -13.90
CA PRO A 14 -22.87 -7.36 -12.79
C PRO A 14 -22.70 -6.39 -11.60
N PRO A 15 -23.74 -6.19 -10.77
CA PRO A 15 -23.66 -5.33 -9.60
C PRO A 15 -22.62 -5.87 -8.61
N LEU A 16 -21.77 -4.97 -8.11
CA LEU A 16 -20.76 -5.27 -7.10
C LEU A 16 -21.43 -5.66 -5.79
N THR A 17 -21.62 -6.95 -5.56
CA THR A 17 -21.97 -7.49 -4.25
C THR A 17 -20.72 -7.56 -3.39
N LEU A 18 -20.70 -6.74 -2.33
CA LEU A 18 -19.65 -6.78 -1.31
C LEU A 18 -19.60 -8.17 -0.66
N PRO A 19 -18.44 -8.84 -0.57
CA PRO A 19 -18.36 -10.13 0.10
C PRO A 19 -18.58 -9.95 1.60
N ASN A 20 -19.50 -10.72 2.17
CA ASN A 20 -19.65 -10.86 3.62
C ASN A 20 -18.43 -11.59 4.19
N PHE A 21 -17.47 -10.85 4.72
CA PHE A 21 -16.27 -11.40 5.35
C PHE A 21 -16.53 -11.78 6.81
N HIS A 22 -17.28 -12.87 7.03
CA HIS A 22 -17.32 -13.59 8.30
C HIS A 22 -16.34 -14.79 8.24
N HIS A 23 -15.04 -14.55 8.46
CA HIS A 23 -14.11 -15.63 8.76
C HIS A 23 -12.98 -15.17 9.71
N PRO A 24 -12.68 -15.89 10.81
CA PRO A 24 -11.85 -15.34 11.89
C PRO A 24 -10.32 -15.52 11.74
N ARG A 25 -9.78 -15.79 10.54
CA ARG A 25 -8.34 -16.11 10.38
C ARG A 25 -7.63 -15.45 9.20
N LEU A 26 -7.79 -14.14 9.04
CA LEU A 26 -6.95 -13.32 8.17
C LEU A 26 -6.48 -12.07 8.95
N ARG A 27 -5.40 -12.22 9.73
CA ARG A 27 -4.74 -11.14 10.50
C ARG A 27 -3.56 -10.51 9.72
N HIS A 28 -3.73 -10.29 8.42
CA HIS A 28 -2.93 -9.31 7.69
C HIS A 28 -3.90 -8.44 6.89
N ARG A 29 -4.67 -7.62 7.61
CA ARG A 29 -5.48 -6.55 7.00
C ARG A 29 -4.54 -5.40 6.61
N LEU A 30 -3.86 -5.56 5.48
CA LEU A 30 -3.56 -4.40 4.65
C LEU A 30 -4.74 -4.23 3.71
N LEU A 31 -5.68 -3.37 4.09
CA LEU A 31 -6.86 -3.08 3.30
C LEU A 31 -7.26 -1.62 3.52
N VAL A 32 -6.89 -0.76 2.57
CA VAL A 32 -7.72 0.40 2.21
C VAL A 32 -7.95 0.29 0.71
N CYS A 33 -8.93 -0.54 0.34
CA CYS A 33 -9.60 -0.44 -0.95
C CYS A 33 -10.92 0.28 -0.68
N VAL A 34 -10.81 1.58 -0.44
CA VAL A 34 -11.96 2.47 -0.59
C VAL A 34 -11.77 3.07 -1.97
N SER A 35 -12.79 2.95 -2.82
CA SER A 35 -12.85 3.51 -4.15
C SER A 35 -12.44 4.98 -4.14
N PHE A 36 -11.15 5.24 -4.35
CA PHE A 36 -10.54 6.56 -4.28
C PHE A 36 -11.20 7.47 -5.32
N ASP A 37 -11.51 6.90 -6.48
CA ASP A 37 -12.29 7.51 -7.54
C ASP A 37 -13.65 8.02 -7.07
N VAL A 38 -14.36 7.28 -6.21
CA VAL A 38 -15.66 7.69 -5.69
C VAL A 38 -15.49 8.78 -4.65
N ALA A 39 -14.51 8.68 -3.76
CA ALA A 39 -14.23 9.74 -2.79
C ALA A 39 -13.89 11.06 -3.51
N HIS A 40 -13.08 10.98 -4.58
CA HIS A 40 -12.75 12.10 -5.43
C HIS A 40 -13.98 12.69 -6.14
N GLN A 41 -14.85 11.85 -6.72
CA GLN A 41 -16.11 12.28 -7.35
C GLN A 41 -17.06 12.96 -6.36
N LEU A 42 -17.02 12.57 -5.08
CA LEU A 42 -17.81 13.16 -4.01
C LEU A 42 -17.13 14.39 -3.36
N GLY A 43 -15.93 14.76 -3.79
CA GLY A 43 -15.16 15.87 -3.21
C GLY A 43 -14.68 15.62 -1.78
N ILE A 44 -14.52 14.35 -1.38
CA ILE A 44 -14.07 13.95 -0.06
C ILE A 44 -12.55 13.72 -0.10
N ASP A 45 -11.82 14.37 0.81
CA ASP A 45 -10.39 14.11 1.02
C ASP A 45 -10.18 12.67 1.51
N ALA A 46 -9.51 11.86 0.69
CA ALA A 46 -9.21 10.47 1.02
C ALA A 46 -7.76 10.29 1.47
N TYR A 47 -7.59 9.55 2.57
CA TYR A 47 -6.31 9.25 3.21
C TYR A 47 -6.05 7.75 3.13
N PHE A 48 -4.77 7.37 3.06
CA PHE A 48 -4.37 5.97 3.07
C PHE A 48 -3.85 5.55 4.45
N TYR A 49 -4.45 4.55 5.08
CA TYR A 49 -3.96 4.02 6.36
C TYR A 49 -3.12 2.77 6.13
N PHE A 50 -1.84 2.84 6.49
CA PHE A 50 -0.85 1.78 6.29
C PHE A 50 -0.43 1.18 7.63
N THR A 51 -0.70 -0.11 7.80
CA THR A 51 -0.48 -0.85 9.06
C THR A 51 0.80 -1.67 9.09
N SER A 52 1.55 -1.72 7.99
CA SER A 52 2.81 -2.44 7.87
C SER A 52 4.00 -1.48 8.03
N ASP A 53 5.22 -2.00 7.89
CA ASP A 53 6.44 -1.23 8.12
C ASP A 53 6.70 -0.18 7.01
N ALA A 54 7.56 0.80 7.31
CA ALA A 54 7.85 1.88 6.39
C ALA A 54 8.63 1.45 5.14
N ALA A 55 9.40 0.35 5.19
CA ALA A 55 10.10 -0.17 4.02
C ALA A 55 9.11 -0.79 3.03
N CYS A 56 8.12 -1.53 3.53
CA CYS A 56 7.01 -2.05 2.73
C CYS A 56 6.21 -0.91 2.08
N LEU A 57 5.97 0.19 2.81
CA LEU A 57 5.35 1.38 2.24
C LEU A 57 6.19 2.00 1.11
N GLY A 58 7.50 2.17 1.33
CA GLY A 58 8.44 2.67 0.33
C GLY A 58 8.46 1.80 -0.94
N LEU A 59 8.49 0.47 -0.76
CA LEU A 59 8.39 -0.49 -1.85
C LEU A 59 7.10 -0.33 -2.65
N LEU A 60 5.95 -0.18 -1.99
CA LEU A 60 4.66 0.00 -2.68
C LEU A 60 4.56 1.35 -3.38
N LEU A 61 5.13 2.41 -2.83
CA LEU A 61 5.21 3.71 -3.50
C LEU A 61 6.10 3.65 -4.75
N TYR A 62 7.20 2.89 -4.70
CA TYR A 62 8.12 2.71 -5.82
C TYR A 62 7.68 1.62 -6.81
N PHE A 63 6.67 0.82 -6.45
CA PHE A 63 6.17 -0.29 -7.27
C PHE A 63 5.78 0.11 -8.70
N PRO A 64 5.11 1.24 -8.97
CA PRO A 64 4.80 1.65 -10.34
C PRO A 64 6.06 1.86 -11.20
N THR A 65 7.16 2.32 -10.62
CA THR A 65 8.46 2.47 -11.28
C THR A 65 9.04 1.10 -11.59
N LEU A 66 9.14 0.21 -10.59
CA LEU A 66 9.61 -1.17 -10.76
C LEU A 66 8.81 -1.92 -11.84
N HIS A 67 7.48 -1.83 -11.79
CA HIS A 67 6.61 -2.46 -12.78
C HIS A 67 6.85 -1.92 -14.20
N SER A 68 7.28 -0.66 -14.34
CA SER A 68 7.51 -0.06 -15.66
C SER A 68 8.91 -0.40 -16.21
N THR A 69 9.88 -0.67 -15.34
CA THR A 69 11.24 -1.10 -15.72
C THR A 69 11.36 -2.60 -15.95
N THR A 70 10.51 -3.39 -15.29
CA THR A 70 10.55 -4.86 -15.35
C THR A 70 9.62 -5.38 -16.43
N THR A 71 10.16 -6.15 -17.38
CA THR A 71 9.40 -6.77 -18.48
C THR A 71 8.82 -8.15 -18.16
N LYS A 72 9.33 -8.81 -17.11
CA LYS A 72 8.92 -10.14 -16.64
C LYS A 72 8.02 -10.06 -15.42
N SER A 73 7.25 -11.12 -15.16
CA SER A 73 6.56 -11.25 -13.88
C SER A 73 7.59 -11.36 -12.75
N PHE A 74 7.33 -10.74 -11.59
CA PHE A 74 8.22 -10.89 -10.41
C PHE A 74 8.39 -12.35 -9.96
N ARG A 75 7.44 -13.23 -10.31
CA ARG A 75 7.53 -14.69 -10.09
C ARG A 75 8.55 -15.40 -10.99
N GLU A 76 8.86 -14.81 -12.14
CA GLU A 76 9.75 -15.38 -13.17
C GLU A 76 11.18 -14.83 -13.07
N ILE A 77 11.41 -13.94 -12.11
CA ILE A 77 12.71 -13.36 -11.80
C ILE A 77 13.40 -14.30 -10.81
N ASP A 78 14.07 -15.31 -11.37
CA ASP A 78 14.85 -16.27 -10.59
C ASP A 78 16.18 -15.64 -10.14
N ASN A 79 16.44 -15.65 -8.83
CA ASN A 79 17.68 -15.19 -8.18
C ASN A 79 18.08 -13.71 -8.34
N ASP A 80 17.25 -12.88 -8.96
CA ASP A 80 17.49 -11.45 -9.09
C ASP A 80 16.87 -10.66 -7.92
N THR A 81 17.55 -9.59 -7.53
CA THR A 81 17.10 -8.65 -6.48
C THR A 81 16.49 -7.41 -7.11
N LEU A 82 15.47 -6.86 -6.46
CA LEU A 82 14.87 -5.59 -6.79
C LEU A 82 15.57 -4.48 -6.01
N ASP A 83 16.09 -3.51 -6.76
CA ASP A 83 16.71 -2.33 -6.19
C ASP A 83 15.66 -1.25 -5.96
N VAL A 84 15.50 -0.88 -4.70
CA VAL A 84 14.64 0.22 -4.27
C VAL A 84 15.53 1.23 -3.55
N PRO A 85 15.44 2.54 -3.89
CA PRO A 85 16.29 3.55 -3.26
C PRO A 85 16.22 3.47 -1.73
N GLU A 86 17.35 3.58 -1.05
CA GLU A 86 17.41 3.64 0.43
C GLU A 86 16.84 2.40 1.16
N LEU A 87 16.60 1.29 0.46
CA LEU A 87 16.24 -0.01 1.01
C LEU A 87 17.30 -1.06 0.64
N PRO A 88 17.48 -2.10 1.48
CA PRO A 88 18.30 -3.25 1.10
C PRO A 88 17.74 -3.92 -0.17
N PRO A 89 18.59 -4.53 -1.02
CA PRO A 89 18.13 -5.29 -2.17
C PRO A 89 17.12 -6.37 -1.75
N ILE A 90 15.94 -6.37 -2.41
CA ILE A 90 14.82 -7.24 -2.03
C ILE A 90 14.78 -8.41 -3.01
N PRO A 91 14.95 -9.66 -2.59
CA PRO A 91 14.78 -10.80 -3.49
C PRO A 91 13.38 -10.81 -4.09
N ALA A 92 13.25 -10.99 -5.41
CA ALA A 92 11.94 -10.95 -6.07
C ALA A 92 10.92 -11.97 -5.49
N LYS A 93 11.42 -13.11 -5.00
CA LYS A 93 10.64 -14.15 -4.31
C LYS A 93 10.09 -13.73 -2.94
N ASP A 94 10.70 -12.74 -2.28
CA ASP A 94 10.30 -12.25 -0.96
C ASP A 94 9.29 -11.10 -1.07
N MET A 95 8.87 -10.74 -2.29
CA MET A 95 7.83 -9.75 -2.53
C MET A 95 6.51 -10.15 -1.87
N PRO A 96 5.73 -9.19 -1.35
CA PRO A 96 4.44 -9.49 -0.75
C PRO A 96 3.55 -10.32 -1.68
N ASN A 97 2.90 -11.37 -1.17
CA ASN A 97 2.01 -12.23 -1.96
C ASN A 97 1.01 -11.44 -2.84
N PRO A 98 0.38 -10.34 -2.38
CA PRO A 98 -0.48 -9.54 -3.25
C PRO A 98 0.23 -8.99 -4.50
N VAL A 99 1.53 -8.71 -4.43
CA VAL A 99 2.33 -8.28 -5.59
C VAL A 99 2.63 -9.44 -6.54
N LEU A 100 2.79 -10.65 -6.00
CA LEU A 100 3.04 -11.88 -6.77
C LEU A 100 1.75 -12.48 -7.38
N ASP A 101 0.62 -12.39 -6.68
CA ASP A 101 -0.66 -13.04 -7.01
C ASP A 101 -1.68 -12.14 -7.69
N CYS A 102 -1.70 -10.84 -7.36
CA CYS A 102 -2.69 -9.94 -7.93
C CYS A 102 -2.31 -9.67 -9.39
N SER A 103 -3.33 -9.44 -10.25
CA SER A 103 -3.06 -8.87 -11.57
C SER A 103 -2.21 -7.63 -11.34
N THR A 104 -0.97 -7.64 -11.82
CA THR A 104 0.02 -6.59 -11.55
C THR A 104 -0.53 -5.20 -11.88
N ARG A 105 -1.50 -5.12 -12.81
CA ARG A 105 -2.32 -3.94 -13.13
C ARG A 105 -3.16 -3.40 -11.97
N LEU A 106 -3.86 -4.26 -11.22
CA LEU A 106 -4.66 -3.86 -10.06
C LEU A 106 -3.76 -3.35 -8.93
N MET A 107 -2.65 -4.05 -8.67
CA MET A 107 -1.68 -3.60 -7.67
C MET A 107 -1.05 -2.26 -8.05
N LYS A 108 -0.67 -2.09 -9.32
CA LYS A 108 -0.16 -0.82 -9.85
C LYS A 108 -1.18 0.31 -9.67
N GLY A 109 -2.45 0.04 -9.97
CA GLY A 109 -3.55 1.00 -9.75
C GLY A 109 -3.64 1.44 -8.29
N SER A 110 -3.70 0.48 -7.35
CA SER A 110 -3.75 0.79 -5.91
C SER A 110 -2.54 1.59 -5.43
N CYS A 111 -1.33 1.27 -5.90
CA CYS A 111 -0.11 2.00 -5.54
C CYS A 111 -0.15 3.44 -6.08
N MET A 112 -0.66 3.64 -7.29
CA MET A 112 -0.84 4.98 -7.87
C MET A 112 -1.89 5.80 -7.11
N GLU A 113 -3.00 5.20 -6.69
CA GLU A 113 -4.01 5.90 -5.89
C GLU A 113 -3.49 6.25 -4.49
N MET A 114 -2.71 5.37 -3.86
CA MET A 114 -2.02 5.67 -2.61
C MET A 114 -1.12 6.90 -2.74
N ALA A 115 -0.36 7.01 -3.83
CA ALA A 115 0.51 8.16 -4.11
C ALA A 115 -0.26 9.46 -4.41
N LYS A 116 -1.51 9.39 -4.89
CA LYS A 116 -2.37 10.56 -5.14
C LYS A 116 -3.18 10.98 -3.92
N SER A 117 -3.06 10.26 -2.81
CA SER A 117 -3.89 10.51 -1.64
C SER A 117 -3.64 11.87 -0.99
N LYS A 118 -4.59 12.35 -0.17
CA LYS A 118 -4.41 13.61 0.56
C LYS A 118 -3.30 13.50 1.62
N GLY A 119 -3.05 12.27 2.08
CA GLY A 119 -2.04 11.95 3.07
C GLY A 119 -2.02 10.45 3.35
N ILE A 120 -0.87 9.97 3.80
CA ILE A 120 -0.67 8.58 4.24
C ILE A 120 -0.46 8.58 5.74
N ILE A 121 -1.28 7.82 6.45
CA ILE A 121 -1.19 7.61 7.89
C ILE A 121 -0.53 6.25 8.10
N VAL A 122 0.58 6.21 8.83
CA VAL A 122 1.36 4.99 9.04
C VAL A 122 1.40 4.66 10.53
N ASN A 123 1.09 3.41 10.87
CA ASN A 123 1.20 2.91 12.24
C ASN A 123 2.66 2.61 12.64
N THR A 124 3.47 3.67 12.69
CA THR A 124 4.87 3.64 13.10
C THR A 124 5.24 4.94 13.80
N PHE A 125 6.43 5.04 14.37
CA PHE A 125 6.97 6.27 14.94
C PHE A 125 8.32 6.61 14.29
N GLU A 126 8.58 7.89 14.12
CA GLU A 126 9.63 8.38 13.21
C GLU A 126 11.04 7.93 13.61
N SER A 127 11.34 7.75 14.90
CA SER A 127 12.68 7.29 15.32
C SER A 127 12.99 5.84 14.93
N LEU A 128 11.98 4.99 14.74
CA LEU A 128 12.18 3.60 14.33
C LEU A 128 12.56 3.45 12.86
N VAL A 129 12.06 4.36 12.01
CA VAL A 129 12.10 4.23 10.55
C VAL A 129 12.52 5.54 9.87
N ARG A 130 13.33 6.34 10.57
CA ARG A 130 13.72 7.70 10.14
C ARG A 130 14.21 7.75 8.69
N HIS A 131 15.01 6.76 8.30
CA HIS A 131 15.58 6.66 6.96
C HIS A 131 14.51 6.51 5.88
N ALA A 132 13.61 5.54 6.03
CA ALA A 132 12.54 5.28 5.08
C ALA A 132 11.56 6.46 4.98
N ILE A 133 11.22 7.09 6.11
CA ILE A 133 10.34 8.27 6.15
C ILE A 133 10.99 9.48 5.48
N LYS A 134 12.29 9.69 5.69
CA LYS A 134 13.05 10.73 5.00
C LYS A 134 13.06 10.51 3.49
N ALA A 135 13.42 9.31 3.05
CA ALA A 135 13.43 8.92 1.63
C ALA A 135 12.06 9.12 0.97
N MET A 136 10.98 8.74 1.66
CA MET A 136 9.62 8.98 1.19
C MET A 136 9.31 10.47 1.04
N ARG A 137 9.60 11.30 2.05
CA ARG A 137 9.33 12.75 2.04
C ARG A 137 10.16 13.50 0.99
N GLU A 138 11.37 13.03 0.71
CA GLU A 138 12.26 13.58 -0.33
C GLU A 138 11.84 13.16 -1.75
N GLY A 139 10.80 12.33 -1.89
CA GLY A 139 10.26 11.92 -3.18
C GLY A 139 11.10 10.88 -3.91
N LEU A 140 11.94 10.11 -3.19
CA LEU A 140 12.77 9.07 -3.80
C LEU A 140 11.96 7.92 -4.42
N TYR A 141 10.74 7.69 -3.91
CA TYR A 141 9.87 6.61 -4.38
C TYR A 141 8.79 7.08 -5.36
N VAL A 142 8.31 8.32 -5.17
CA VAL A 142 7.30 8.93 -6.03
C VAL A 142 7.50 10.44 -6.06
N ASN A 143 7.31 11.04 -7.23
CA ASN A 143 7.36 12.49 -7.38
C ASN A 143 6.21 13.14 -6.61
N SER A 144 6.50 14.19 -5.84
CA SER A 144 5.50 14.92 -5.03
C SER A 144 4.71 13.99 -4.10
N PRO A 145 5.38 13.30 -3.16
CA PRO A 145 4.74 12.36 -2.25
C PRO A 145 3.69 13.07 -1.38
N PRO A 146 2.58 12.39 -1.05
CA PRO A 146 1.61 12.95 -0.13
C PRO A 146 2.21 13.08 1.28
N PRO A 147 1.69 13.99 2.13
CA PRO A 147 2.11 14.09 3.53
C PRO A 147 2.04 12.75 4.26
N ILE A 148 3.08 12.44 5.05
CA ILE A 148 3.18 11.18 5.80
C ILE A 148 3.05 11.46 7.31
N HIS A 149 2.05 10.84 7.92
CA HIS A 149 1.71 10.98 9.33
C HIS A 149 2.02 9.68 10.08
N CYS A 150 3.09 9.70 10.89
CA CYS A 150 3.42 8.60 11.79
C CYS A 150 2.58 8.72 13.06
N VAL A 151 1.71 7.73 13.33
CA VAL A 151 0.76 7.77 14.48
C VAL A 151 0.96 6.61 15.46
N GLY A 152 1.98 5.78 15.25
CA GLY A 152 2.21 4.56 16.00
C GLY A 152 3.10 4.72 17.23
N PRO A 153 3.30 3.61 17.99
CA PRO A 153 2.66 2.32 17.77
C PRO A 153 1.24 2.30 18.35
N LEU A 154 0.25 2.12 17.48
CA LEU A 154 -1.14 1.85 17.85
C LEU A 154 -1.29 0.35 18.07
N ILE A 155 -1.42 -0.04 19.33
CA ILE A 155 -1.63 -1.41 19.78
C ILE A 155 -3.00 -1.45 20.44
N ALA A 156 -3.78 -2.49 20.15
CA ALA A 156 -5.06 -2.68 20.85
C ALA A 156 -4.80 -2.94 22.33
N SER A 157 -5.35 -2.12 23.22
CA SER A 157 -5.41 -2.43 24.65
C SER A 157 -6.29 -3.66 24.83
N SER A 158 -5.72 -4.72 25.40
CA SER A 158 -6.51 -5.83 25.89
C SER A 158 -7.18 -5.38 27.18
N ASP A 159 -8.34 -4.73 27.07
CA ASP A 159 -9.20 -4.48 28.23
C ASP A 159 -9.80 -5.81 28.71
N ASN A 160 -8.95 -6.62 29.33
CA ASN A 160 -9.40 -7.53 30.36
C ASN A 160 -9.39 -6.71 31.65
N ASN A 161 -10.57 -6.32 32.12
CA ASN A 161 -10.75 -5.75 33.44
C ASN A 161 -10.00 -6.58 34.48
N GLU A 162 -8.87 -6.09 34.96
CA GLU A 162 -8.35 -6.25 36.32
C GLU A 162 -7.08 -5.40 36.46
N GLY A 163 -7.14 -4.44 37.38
CA GLY A 163 -6.20 -3.33 37.48
C GLY A 163 -4.73 -3.75 37.56
N ARG A 164 -3.91 -3.08 36.74
CA ARG A 164 -2.51 -2.85 37.06
C ARG A 164 -2.07 -1.55 36.43
N GLU A 165 -1.38 -0.75 37.23
CA GLU A 165 -0.94 0.61 36.95
C GLU A 165 -0.24 0.71 35.59
N GLU A 166 -0.55 1.78 34.85
CA GLU A 166 0.10 2.15 33.60
C GLU A 166 1.59 2.48 33.86
N GLU A 167 2.46 1.48 33.79
CA GLU A 167 3.87 1.73 33.51
C GLU A 167 3.99 2.12 32.04
N LYS A 168 3.95 3.45 31.80
CA LYS A 168 4.39 4.08 30.57
C LYS A 168 5.90 3.89 30.44
N GLN A 169 6.34 2.69 30.09
CA GLN A 169 7.73 2.45 29.73
C GLN A 169 7.98 3.07 28.36
N CYS A 170 8.34 4.35 28.39
CA CYS A 170 8.97 5.00 27.25
C CYS A 170 10.26 4.23 26.98
N MET A 171 10.30 3.51 25.86
CA MET A 171 11.55 3.04 25.25
C MET A 171 12.29 4.29 24.73
N ALA A 172 12.99 4.97 25.63
CA ALA A 172 13.95 6.00 25.28
C ALA A 172 15.21 5.31 24.76
N CYS A 173 15.62 5.70 23.54
CA CYS A 173 17.01 5.58 23.09
C CYS A 173 17.72 6.90 23.43
#